data_AF-A0A5C6ANZ9-F1
#
_entry.id   AF-A0A5C6ANZ9-F1
#
_cell.length_a   1.000
_cell.length_b   1.000
_cell.length_c   1.000
_cell.angle_alpha   90.00
_cell.angle_beta   90.00
_cell.angle_gamma   90.00
#
_symmetry.space_group_name_H-M   'P 1'
#
loop_
_entity.id
_entity.type
_entity.pdbx_description
1 polymer ?
#
loop_
_entity_poly.entity_id
_entity_poly.type
_entity_poly.pdbx_seq_one_letter_code
_entity_poly.pdbx_strand_id
1 'polypeptide(L)'
;MTDAHNPPEQSLDPIYLVRDAARLAILDPELSPGREATAAGICKVMLELSVDQFGAEGKEVLTEWGIQTSQDVGVIVHRLLDADLLEAKHYTRMGSFAGLFDLQQPPESWTLTW
;
A
#
# COMPACT_ATOMS: atom_id res chain seq x y z
N MET A 1 20.68 13.80 -32.87
CA MET A 1 20.35 12.42 -32.47
C MET A 1 19.61 12.57 -31.16
N THR A 2 18.28 12.58 -31.22
CA THR A 2 17.42 13.07 -30.13
C THR A 2 17.41 12.06 -28.99
N ASP A 3 17.71 12.56 -27.79
CA ASP A 3 17.57 11.88 -26.50
C ASP A 3 16.27 11.07 -26.45
N ALA A 4 16.41 9.76 -26.36
CA ALA A 4 15.32 8.91 -25.93
C ALA A 4 15.13 9.20 -24.44
N HIS A 5 14.12 10.02 -24.14
CA HIS A 5 13.53 10.13 -22.81
C HIS A 5 12.95 8.76 -22.46
N ASN A 6 13.81 7.82 -22.07
CA ASN A 6 13.40 6.65 -21.34
C ASN A 6 12.94 7.18 -19.98
N PRO A 7 11.64 7.10 -19.63
CA PRO A 7 11.27 7.37 -18.25
C PRO A 7 12.14 6.45 -17.38
N PRO A 8 12.65 6.92 -16.22
CA PRO A 8 13.36 6.01 -15.32
C PRO A 8 12.46 4.80 -15.13
N GLU A 9 12.99 3.59 -15.38
CA GLU A 9 12.40 2.36 -14.85
C GLU A 9 11.96 2.72 -13.44
N GLN A 10 10.64 2.73 -13.20
CA GLN A 10 10.10 3.18 -11.94
C GLN A 10 10.82 2.34 -10.89
N SER A 11 11.65 3.00 -10.07
CA SER A 11 12.34 2.32 -9.00
C SER A 11 11.24 1.69 -8.15
N LEU A 12 11.08 0.37 -8.26
CA LEU A 12 10.11 -0.38 -7.50
C LEU A 12 10.57 -0.24 -6.05
N ASP A 13 9.95 0.70 -5.35
CA ASP A 13 10.25 1.03 -3.98
C ASP A 13 8.94 1.02 -3.18
N PRO A 14 9.00 0.82 -1.85
CA PRO A 14 7.81 0.69 -1.02
C PRO A 14 6.95 1.95 -1.00
N ILE A 15 7.52 3.12 -1.26
CA ILE A 15 6.78 4.39 -1.28
C ILE A 15 5.87 4.42 -2.50
N TYR A 16 6.36 4.05 -3.68
CA TYR A 16 5.54 3.98 -4.90
C TYR A 16 4.42 2.95 -4.76
N LEU A 17 4.76 1.74 -4.28
CA LEU A 17 3.77 0.67 -4.11
C LEU A 17 2.62 1.12 -3.18
N VAL A 18 2.96 1.65 -2.00
CA VAL A 18 1.96 2.07 -1.01
C VAL A 18 1.15 3.27 -1.50
N ARG A 19 1.79 4.23 -2.17
CA ARG A 19 1.10 5.40 -2.73
C ARG A 19 0.09 4.98 -3.81
N ASP A 20 0.48 4.08 -4.70
CA ASP A 20 -0.38 3.64 -5.79
C ASP A 20 -1.53 2.78 -5.24
N ALA A 21 -1.27 1.92 -4.25
CA ALA A 21 -2.32 1.22 -3.51
C ALA A 21 -3.30 2.20 -2.84
N ALA A 22 -2.79 3.23 -2.19
CA ALA A 22 -3.60 4.25 -1.53
C ALA A 22 -4.50 5.02 -2.51
N ARG A 23 -4.01 5.31 -3.71
CA ARG A 23 -4.79 5.98 -4.77
C ARG A 23 -5.85 5.06 -5.34
N LEU A 24 -5.51 3.82 -5.63
CA LEU A 24 -6.45 2.83 -6.15
C LEU A 24 -7.56 2.53 -5.14
N ALA A 25 -7.24 2.41 -3.85
CA ALA A 25 -8.23 2.21 -2.80
C ALA A 25 -9.25 3.36 -2.70
N ILE A 26 -8.89 4.61 -3.02
CA ILE A 26 -9.82 5.75 -3.08
C ILE A 26 -10.76 5.64 -4.29
N LEU A 27 -10.29 5.06 -5.39
CA LEU A 27 -11.07 4.96 -6.63
C LEU A 27 -12.07 3.81 -6.58
N ASP A 28 -11.85 2.83 -5.70
CA ASP A 28 -12.76 1.71 -5.47
C ASP A 28 -13.89 2.11 -4.49
N PRO A 29 -15.15 2.17 -4.94
CA PRO A 29 -16.28 2.52 -4.08
C PRO A 29 -16.54 1.54 -2.93
N GLU A 30 -16.13 0.28 -3.06
CA GLU A 30 -16.29 -0.73 -2.00
C GLU A 30 -15.26 -0.52 -0.89
N LEU A 31 -14.06 -0.09 -1.25
CA LEU A 31 -12.95 0.15 -0.31
C LEU A 31 -12.92 1.57 0.25
N SER A 32 -13.68 2.48 -0.35
CA SER A 32 -13.77 3.89 0.04
C SER A 32 -15.19 4.46 0.12
N PRO A 33 -16.00 4.03 1.10
CA PRO A 33 -17.30 4.65 1.36
C PRO A 33 -17.14 6.17 1.56
N GLY A 34 -17.74 6.98 0.68
CA GLY A 34 -17.61 8.44 0.74
C GLY A 34 -16.28 9.02 0.25
N ARG A 35 -15.49 8.27 -0.55
CA ARG A 35 -14.16 8.66 -1.05
C ARG A 35 -13.10 8.82 0.03
N GLU A 36 -13.24 8.06 1.11
CA GLU A 36 -12.21 7.93 2.15
C GLU A 36 -11.66 6.51 2.09
N ALA A 37 -10.39 6.37 1.65
CA ALA A 37 -9.75 5.06 1.65
C ALA A 37 -9.55 4.55 3.07
N THR A 38 -10.06 3.36 3.30
CA THR A 38 -9.90 2.64 4.56
C THR A 38 -8.50 2.02 4.65
N ALA A 39 -7.94 1.92 5.85
CA ALA A 39 -6.67 1.22 6.07
C ALA A 39 -6.71 -0.22 5.53
N ALA A 40 -7.82 -0.93 5.74
CA ALA A 40 -8.03 -2.27 5.20
C ALA A 40 -7.99 -2.30 3.67
N GLY A 41 -8.67 -1.36 3.00
CA GLY A 41 -8.62 -1.23 1.54
C GLY A 41 -7.22 -0.97 1.00
N ILE A 42 -6.47 -0.07 1.64
CA ILE A 42 -5.09 0.24 1.24
C ILE A 42 -4.19 -0.98 1.40
N CYS A 43 -4.28 -1.68 2.54
CA CYS A 43 -3.51 -2.91 2.77
C CYS A 43 -3.87 -4.01 1.78
N LYS A 44 -5.16 -4.20 1.49
CA LYS A 44 -5.64 -5.19 0.51
C LYS A 44 -5.05 -4.91 -0.87
N VAL A 45 -5.24 -3.70 -1.39
CA VAL A 45 -4.73 -3.32 -2.71
C VAL A 45 -3.20 -3.41 -2.76
N MET A 46 -2.50 -3.02 -1.70
CA MET A 46 -1.04 -3.14 -1.65
C MET A 46 -0.59 -4.60 -1.77
N LEU A 47 -1.24 -5.52 -1.05
CA LEU A 47 -0.94 -6.95 -1.13
C LEU A 47 -1.25 -7.52 -2.52
N GLU A 48 -2.38 -7.14 -3.12
CA GLU A 48 -2.74 -7.51 -4.50
C GLU A 48 -1.69 -7.01 -5.49
N LEU A 49 -1.33 -5.73 -5.43
CA LEU A 49 -0.29 -5.15 -6.28
C LEU A 49 1.08 -5.83 -6.09
N SER A 50 1.39 -6.26 -4.87
CA SER A 50 2.65 -6.98 -4.59
C SER A 50 2.66 -8.36 -5.26
N VAL A 51 1.53 -9.07 -5.25
CA VAL A 51 1.38 -10.36 -5.94
C VAL A 51 1.40 -10.17 -7.45
N ASP A 52 0.72 -9.16 -7.97
CA ASP A 52 0.69 -8.87 -9.41
C ASP A 52 2.07 -8.50 -9.96
N GLN A 53 2.89 -7.80 -9.18
CA GLN A 53 4.22 -7.35 -9.61
C GLN A 53 5.33 -8.38 -9.38
N PHE A 54 5.31 -9.07 -8.24
CA PHE A 54 6.41 -9.92 -7.79
C PHE A 54 6.05 -11.41 -7.75
N GLY A 55 4.78 -11.77 -7.99
CA GLY A 55 4.32 -13.14 -7.94
C GLY A 55 4.58 -13.78 -6.57
N ALA A 56 5.21 -14.95 -6.59
CA ALA A 56 5.52 -15.70 -5.37
C ALA A 56 6.53 -15.00 -4.44
N GLU A 57 7.33 -14.07 -4.96
CA GLU A 57 8.37 -13.36 -4.19
C GLU A 57 7.83 -12.14 -3.45
N GLY A 58 6.54 -11.76 -3.65
CA GLY A 58 5.97 -10.54 -3.08
C GLY A 58 6.12 -10.42 -1.56
N LYS A 59 5.98 -11.53 -0.82
CA LYS A 59 6.22 -11.55 0.64
C LYS A 59 7.68 -11.21 0.98
N GLU A 60 8.64 -11.76 0.26
CA GLU A 60 10.07 -11.56 0.51
C GLU A 60 10.47 -10.12 0.19
N VAL A 61 10.02 -9.61 -0.96
CA VAL A 61 10.22 -8.22 -1.39
C VAL A 61 9.68 -7.22 -0.35
N LEU A 62 8.42 -7.41 0.09
CA LEU A 62 7.82 -6.54 1.12
C LEU A 62 8.62 -6.59 2.43
N THR A 63 9.06 -7.78 2.84
CA THR A 63 9.85 -7.97 4.06
C THR A 63 11.22 -7.26 3.96
N GLU A 64 11.90 -7.37 2.83
CA GLU A 64 13.18 -6.68 2.56
C GLU A 64 13.03 -5.16 2.56
N TRP A 65 11.88 -4.65 2.09
CA TRP A 65 11.52 -3.24 2.16
C TRP A 65 11.10 -2.77 3.56
N GLY A 66 11.06 -3.68 4.54
CA GLY A 66 10.67 -3.37 5.91
C GLY A 66 9.16 -3.29 6.14
N ILE A 67 8.35 -3.80 5.21
CA ILE A 67 6.90 -3.95 5.38
C ILE A 67 6.64 -5.38 5.87
N GLN A 68 6.41 -5.54 7.17
CA GLN A 68 6.11 -6.85 7.78
C GLN A 68 4.69 -6.91 8.32
N THR A 69 4.15 -5.77 8.73
CA THR A 69 2.84 -5.63 9.36
C THR A 69 2.05 -4.50 8.70
N SER A 70 0.73 -4.51 8.89
CA SER A 70 -0.13 -3.41 8.43
C SER A 70 0.24 -2.07 9.05
N GLN A 71 0.84 -2.06 10.24
CA GLN A 71 1.37 -0.85 10.88
C GLN A 71 2.50 -0.22 10.06
N ASP A 72 3.36 -1.01 9.42
CA ASP A 72 4.45 -0.49 8.57
C ASP A 72 3.89 0.24 7.35
N VAL A 73 2.80 -0.27 6.78
CA VAL A 73 2.05 0.43 5.71
C VAL A 73 1.50 1.76 6.21
N GLY A 74 0.91 1.76 7.42
CA GLY A 74 0.43 2.98 8.06
C GLY A 74 1.53 4.03 8.22
N VAL A 75 2.73 3.64 8.64
CA VAL A 75 3.89 4.55 8.74
C VAL A 75 4.21 5.19 7.38
N ILE A 76 4.20 4.41 6.29
CA ILE A 76 4.48 4.94 4.95
C ILE A 76 3.36 5.89 4.48
N VAL A 77 2.09 5.53 4.69
CA VAL A 77 0.96 6.41 4.36
C VAL A 77 1.04 7.74 5.11
N HIS A 78 1.40 7.73 6.39
CA HIS A 78 1.58 8.96 7.17
C HIS A 78 2.73 9.82 6.65
N ARG A 79 3.87 9.21 6.29
CA ARG A 79 4.96 9.96 5.65
C ARG A 79 4.55 10.57 4.31
N LEU A 80 3.71 9.88 3.54
CA LEU A 80 3.17 10.40 2.28
C LEU A 80 2.21 11.58 2.51
N LEU A 81 1.41 11.54 3.58
CA LEU A 81 0.55 12.65 4.00
C LEU A 81 1.38 13.86 4.45
N ASP A 82 2.39 13.64 5.29
CA ASP A 82 3.29 14.70 5.79
C ASP A 82 4.08 15.38 4.66
N ALA A 83 4.32 14.66 3.56
CA ALA A 83 5.03 15.14 2.38
C ALA A 83 4.10 15.75 1.30
N ASP A 84 2.80 15.92 1.58
CA ASP A 84 1.78 16.40 0.63
C ASP A 84 1.68 15.56 -0.67
N LEU A 85 2.08 14.28 -0.61
CA LEU A 85 1.98 13.34 -1.73
C LEU A 85 0.62 12.62 -1.79
N LEU A 86 -0.14 12.70 -0.68
CA LEU A 86 -1.51 12.22 -0.51
C LEU A 86 -2.35 13.31 0.19
N GLU A 87 -3.65 13.38 -0.11
CA GLU A 87 -4.55 14.39 0.50
C GLU A 87 -5.26 13.83 1.75
N ALA A 88 -4.96 14.37 2.93
CA ALA A 88 -5.44 13.86 4.24
C ALA A 88 -6.96 13.66 4.36
N LYS A 89 -7.78 14.45 3.66
CA LYS A 89 -9.25 14.33 3.69
C LYS A 89 -9.77 12.99 3.14
N HIS A 90 -8.92 12.22 2.47
CA HIS A 90 -9.26 10.95 1.86
C HIS A 90 -8.76 9.74 2.66
N TYR A 91 -8.20 9.92 3.86
CA TYR A 91 -7.56 8.82 4.59
C TYR A 91 -7.98 8.74 6.05
N THR A 92 -8.25 7.51 6.48
CA THR A 92 -8.50 7.20 7.89
C THR A 92 -7.26 7.41 8.77
N ARG A 93 -7.49 7.57 10.09
CA ARG A 93 -6.43 7.78 11.12
C ARG A 93 -5.38 6.66 11.17
N MET A 94 -4.16 6.97 11.63
CA MET A 94 -3.03 6.02 11.78
C MET A 94 -3.38 4.73 12.53
N GLY A 95 -4.14 4.84 13.63
CA GLY A 95 -4.52 3.68 14.44
C GLY A 95 -5.40 2.65 13.72
N SER A 96 -5.95 2.98 12.55
CA SER A 96 -6.76 2.07 11.75
C SER A 96 -5.95 0.97 11.06
N PHE A 97 -4.62 1.11 10.97
CA PHE A 97 -3.73 0.12 10.37
C PHE A 97 -3.30 -1.00 11.33
N ALA A 98 -3.68 -0.94 12.62
CA ALA A 98 -3.18 -1.90 13.59
C ALA A 98 -3.83 -3.28 13.43
N GLY A 99 -3.02 -4.32 13.19
CA GLY A 99 -3.45 -5.72 13.27
C GLY A 99 -4.26 -6.24 12.08
N LEU A 100 -4.20 -5.58 10.92
CA LEU A 100 -4.89 -6.03 9.72
C LEU A 100 -4.20 -7.23 9.07
N PHE A 101 -2.87 -7.22 9.02
CA PHE A 101 -2.05 -8.35 8.58
C PHE A 101 -0.71 -8.39 9.32
N ASP A 102 -0.10 -9.58 9.32
CA ASP A 102 1.28 -9.85 9.71
C ASP A 102 1.86 -10.90 8.74
N LEU A 103 2.87 -10.53 7.95
CA LEU A 103 3.46 -11.42 6.93
C LEU A 103 4.16 -12.64 7.54
N GLN A 104 4.50 -12.61 8.83
CA GLN A 104 5.05 -13.76 9.55
C GLN A 104 3.96 -14.74 10.01
N GLN A 105 2.69 -14.33 9.96
CA GLN A 105 1.55 -15.17 10.24
C GLN A 105 0.90 -15.65 8.94
N PRO A 106 0.21 -16.79 8.95
CA PRO A 106 -0.45 -17.28 7.75
C PRO A 106 -1.72 -16.45 7.46
N PRO A 107 -2.12 -16.29 6.18
CA PRO A 107 -3.21 -15.37 5.80
C PRO A 107 -4.55 -15.60 6.50
N GLU A 108 -4.86 -16.83 6.92
CA GLU A 108 -6.08 -17.17 7.68
C GLU A 108 -6.16 -16.51 9.06
N SER A 109 -5.05 -16.00 9.58
CA SER A 109 -5.00 -15.26 10.85
C SER A 109 -5.26 -13.76 10.69
N TRP A 110 -5.25 -13.25 9.45
CA TRP A 110 -5.40 -11.83 9.16
C TRP A 110 -6.85 -11.40 9.32
N THR A 111 -7.07 -10.11 9.62
CA THR A 111 -8.42 -9.55 9.71
C THR A 111 -8.89 -8.92 8.41
N LEU A 112 -8.07 -8.99 7.35
CA LEU A 112 -8.44 -8.53 6.01
C LEU A 112 -9.51 -9.44 5.40
N THR A 113 -10.46 -8.82 4.71
CA THR A 113 -11.53 -9.51 3.98
C THR A 113 -11.25 -9.43 2.48
N TRP A 114 -11.20 -10.59 1.81
CA TRP A 114 -10.97 -10.73 0.38
C TRP A 114 -12.26 -10.74 -0.41
#